data_AF-U3L1I3-F1
#
_entry.id   AF-U3L1I3-F1
#
_cell.length_a   1.000
_cell.length_b   1.000
_cell.length_c   1.000
_cell.angle_alpha   90.00
_cell.angle_beta   90.00
_cell.angle_gamma   90.00
#
_symmetry.space_group_name_H-M   'P 1'
#
loop_
_entity.id
_entity.type
_entity.pdbx_description
1 polymer ?
#
loop_
_entity_poly.entity_id
_entity_poly.type
_entity_poly.pdbx_seq_one_letter_code
_entity_poly.pdbx_strand_id
1 'polypeptide(L)'
;SKNVTAYTPFATPITDSKSDLVSLAQLDSSYQIADQTIHNTNLFVLFKSRDVKVKYESSGSNNISFDSTSQGEKPSYVVEFTNSTNIGIKWSVVKKYQLDLPNVTNEMNQVLQELILEQPLTKYTLNSSLAKQKGKTQREVHLSNSNQWQSMRNQHDLNNNPSPNASTGFKLTTGNAYRKLNESWPIYQPIDGTKQGKGKDSSGWSSTEATTAKNDAPSVSGGGSDTTSKFKSYLNTKQALESIGILFDGDGMRNVVTQLYYASTSKLAVTNNHIVVMGNSFLPSLWYWVVERSATTDSSSKPTWFANTNLDWGEDKQKQFVENQLGYKETTSTNSHNFHSKSFTQPAYLISGIDSVNDQIIFSGFKAGSVGYDSSSSSSSSSSTKDQALAWSTTTSLDSKTGYKDLVTNDTGLNGPINGSFSIQDTFSFVVPYSGNHTNSSGSSGTIKTAYPVKNTEKSTVKINSLINATPLNSYGDEGIGVFDALG
;
A
#
# COMPACT_ATOMS: atom_id res chain seq x y z
N SER A 1 -27.45 -4.25 5.33
CA SER A 1 -26.33 -3.79 6.18
C SER A 1 -26.51 -4.08 7.67
N LYS A 2 -27.74 -4.29 8.20
CA LYS A 2 -27.95 -4.55 9.64
C LYS A 2 -28.79 -5.78 10.00
N ASN A 3 -29.69 -6.18 9.11
CA ASN A 3 -30.66 -7.24 9.35
C ASN A 3 -30.16 -8.57 8.76
N VAL A 4 -30.32 -9.66 9.51
CA VAL A 4 -30.07 -11.04 9.08
C VAL A 4 -31.37 -11.84 9.23
N THR A 5 -31.71 -12.70 8.26
CA THR A 5 -32.92 -13.53 8.26
C THR A 5 -32.54 -14.97 7.98
N ALA A 6 -33.04 -15.90 8.79
CA ALA A 6 -32.76 -17.32 8.61
C ALA A 6 -33.75 -17.95 7.62
N TYR A 7 -33.25 -18.83 6.76
CA TYR A 7 -34.05 -19.55 5.77
C TYR A 7 -33.94 -21.06 6.01
N THR A 8 -35.03 -21.77 5.71
CA THR A 8 -35.03 -23.23 5.68
C THR A 8 -34.34 -23.73 4.39
N PRO A 9 -33.98 -25.02 4.32
CA PRO A 9 -33.53 -25.65 3.06
C PRO A 9 -34.54 -25.54 1.90
N PHE A 10 -35.80 -25.16 2.17
CA PHE A 10 -36.86 -24.97 1.18
C PHE A 10 -36.97 -23.52 0.69
N ALA A 11 -35.95 -22.69 0.95
CA ALA A 11 -35.92 -21.27 0.57
C ALA A 11 -37.09 -20.45 1.16
N THR A 12 -37.65 -20.89 2.30
CA THR A 12 -38.68 -20.15 3.03
C THR A 12 -38.08 -19.48 4.27
N PRO A 13 -38.40 -18.20 4.54
CA PRO A 13 -37.92 -17.52 5.73
C PRO A 13 -38.58 -18.12 6.98
N ILE A 14 -37.78 -18.37 8.02
CA ILE A 14 -38.32 -18.77 9.32
C ILE A 14 -39.06 -17.58 9.92
N THR A 15 -40.32 -17.78 10.34
CA THR A 15 -41.16 -16.75 10.97
C THR A 15 -40.41 -16.08 12.13
N ASP A 16 -40.46 -14.75 12.17
CA ASP A 16 -39.82 -13.88 13.17
C ASP A 16 -38.29 -14.01 13.30
N SER A 17 -37.61 -14.65 12.35
CA SER A 17 -36.13 -14.79 12.39
C SER A 17 -35.36 -13.53 11.97
N LYS A 18 -36.03 -12.56 11.33
CA LYS A 18 -35.39 -11.31 10.88
C LYS A 18 -34.94 -10.49 12.10
N SER A 19 -33.64 -10.35 12.27
CA SER A 19 -33.04 -9.71 13.43
C SER A 19 -32.12 -8.56 13.02
N ASP A 20 -32.29 -7.38 13.63
CA ASP A 20 -31.33 -6.28 13.52
C ASP A 20 -30.16 -6.51 14.48
N LEU A 21 -29.05 -7.03 13.95
CA LEU A 21 -27.89 -7.39 14.77
C LEU A 21 -27.12 -6.17 15.28
N VAL A 22 -27.23 -5.02 14.63
CA VAL A 22 -26.61 -3.76 15.10
C VAL A 22 -27.33 -3.29 16.37
N SER A 23 -28.66 -3.31 16.35
CA SER A 23 -29.47 -2.99 17.54
C SER A 23 -29.24 -4.00 18.66
N LEU A 24 -29.20 -5.31 18.37
CA LEU A 24 -28.91 -6.35 19.36
C LEU A 24 -27.51 -6.20 19.97
N ALA A 25 -26.52 -5.79 19.18
CA ALA A 25 -25.15 -5.51 19.65
C ALA A 25 -25.02 -4.21 20.48
N GLN A 26 -26.14 -3.49 20.69
CA GLN A 26 -26.16 -2.18 21.34
C GLN A 26 -25.18 -1.19 20.66
N LEU A 27 -25.22 -1.16 19.32
CA LEU A 27 -24.45 -0.23 18.50
C LEU A 27 -25.42 0.78 17.87
N ASP A 28 -24.97 2.03 17.72
CA ASP A 28 -25.80 3.09 17.15
C ASP A 28 -26.01 2.91 15.63
N SER A 29 -26.82 3.78 15.05
CA SER A 29 -27.28 3.64 13.67
C SER A 29 -26.19 3.83 12.60
N SER A 30 -25.01 4.35 12.97
CA SER A 30 -23.87 4.53 12.07
C SER A 30 -23.20 3.21 11.68
N TYR A 31 -23.34 2.18 12.52
CA TYR A 31 -22.74 0.86 12.34
C TYR A 31 -23.45 0.01 11.29
N GLN A 32 -22.67 -0.83 10.63
CA GLN A 32 -23.14 -1.87 9.72
C GLN A 32 -22.31 -3.14 9.86
N ILE A 33 -22.93 -4.27 9.52
CA ILE A 33 -22.27 -5.56 9.36
C ILE A 33 -21.27 -5.45 8.20
N ALA A 34 -20.01 -5.74 8.48
CA ALA A 34 -18.94 -5.80 7.50
C ALA A 34 -18.69 -7.24 7.01
N ASP A 35 -18.76 -8.20 7.93
CA ASP A 35 -18.55 -9.62 7.66
C ASP A 35 -19.22 -10.49 8.74
N GLN A 36 -19.45 -11.77 8.45
CA GLN A 36 -20.06 -12.71 9.39
C GLN A 36 -19.60 -14.16 9.13
N THR A 37 -19.39 -14.94 10.19
CA THR A 37 -19.05 -16.38 10.10
C THR A 37 -19.69 -17.18 11.23
N ILE A 38 -19.82 -18.50 11.03
CA ILE A 38 -20.35 -19.44 12.04
C ILE A 38 -19.20 -20.25 12.62
N HIS A 39 -19.10 -20.30 13.95
CA HIS A 39 -18.13 -21.12 14.65
C HIS A 39 -18.72 -21.66 15.95
N ASN A 40 -18.56 -22.96 16.21
CA ASN A 40 -19.16 -23.66 17.35
C ASN A 40 -20.65 -23.35 17.53
N THR A 41 -21.40 -23.38 16.43
CA THR A 41 -22.85 -23.06 16.33
C THR A 41 -23.25 -21.61 16.59
N ASN A 42 -22.33 -20.77 17.06
CA ASN A 42 -22.54 -19.34 17.28
C ASN A 42 -22.22 -18.53 16.01
N LEU A 43 -22.89 -17.40 15.88
CA LEU A 43 -22.67 -16.42 14.82
C LEU A 43 -21.72 -15.34 15.30
N PHE A 44 -20.60 -15.16 14.62
CA PHE A 44 -19.66 -14.06 14.85
C PHE A 44 -19.85 -13.01 13.77
N VAL A 45 -19.99 -11.75 14.17
CA VAL A 45 -20.27 -10.63 13.26
C VAL A 45 -19.32 -9.48 13.52
N LEU A 46 -18.69 -8.99 12.45
CA LEU A 46 -17.85 -7.81 12.46
C LEU A 46 -18.70 -6.59 12.09
N PHE A 47 -18.63 -5.54 12.91
CA PHE A 47 -19.31 -4.27 12.71
C PHE A 47 -18.32 -3.13 12.59
N LYS A 48 -18.61 -2.19 11.69
CA LYS A 48 -17.85 -0.93 11.54
C LYS A 48 -18.78 0.26 11.32
N SER A 49 -18.37 1.42 11.83
CA SER A 49 -19.16 2.66 11.77
C SER A 49 -18.77 3.55 10.61
N ARG A 50 -19.76 4.11 9.90
CA ARG A 50 -19.56 5.15 8.89
C ARG A 50 -19.12 6.49 9.48
N ASP A 51 -19.22 6.67 10.79
CA ASP A 51 -18.92 7.92 11.48
C ASP A 51 -17.55 7.93 12.16
N VAL A 52 -16.76 6.84 12.02
CA VAL A 52 -15.42 6.75 12.62
C VAL A 52 -14.48 7.83 12.10
N LYS A 53 -13.76 8.49 13.01
CA LYS A 53 -12.70 9.46 12.69
C LYS A 53 -11.45 9.13 13.48
N VAL A 54 -10.33 9.05 12.78
CA VAL A 54 -9.01 8.75 13.34
C VAL A 54 -8.06 9.89 13.00
N LYS A 55 -7.14 10.20 13.91
CA LYS A 55 -6.12 11.24 13.77
C LYS A 55 -4.73 10.63 13.81
N TYR A 56 -3.81 11.27 13.10
CA TYR A 56 -2.38 11.03 13.24
C TYR A 56 -1.69 12.33 13.65
N GLU A 57 -1.01 12.31 14.79
CA GLU A 57 -0.19 13.40 15.30
C GLU A 57 1.27 12.95 15.34
N SER A 58 2.15 13.65 14.63
CA SER A 58 3.57 13.27 14.50
C SER A 58 4.36 13.39 15.80
N SER A 59 3.88 14.18 16.75
CA SER A 59 4.48 14.43 18.07
C SER A 59 3.71 13.71 19.18
N GLY A 60 4.39 13.46 20.31
CA GLY A 60 3.81 12.74 21.46
C GLY A 60 3.84 11.22 21.31
N SER A 61 3.20 10.53 22.26
CA SER A 61 3.30 9.06 22.43
C SER A 61 2.07 8.28 21.95
N ASN A 62 0.93 8.95 21.74
CA ASN A 62 -0.31 8.35 21.24
C ASN A 62 -0.61 8.89 19.84
N ASN A 63 0.29 8.59 18.89
CA ASN A 63 0.29 9.22 17.58
C ASN A 63 -0.98 8.91 16.77
N ILE A 64 -1.55 7.71 16.89
CA ILE A 64 -2.81 7.34 16.24
C ILE A 64 -3.91 7.24 17.29
N SER A 65 -4.96 8.06 17.17
CA SER A 65 -6.06 8.13 18.14
C SER A 65 -7.41 8.40 17.49
N PHE A 66 -8.51 8.00 18.15
CA PHE A 66 -9.85 8.37 17.70
C PHE A 66 -10.11 9.87 17.94
N ASP A 67 -10.92 10.48 17.09
CA ASP A 67 -11.36 11.85 17.32
C ASP A 67 -12.63 11.89 18.17
N SER A 68 -12.44 12.04 19.48
CA SER A 68 -13.52 12.13 20.47
C SER A 68 -14.32 13.43 20.39
N THR A 69 -13.81 14.47 19.75
CA THR A 69 -14.41 15.83 19.76
C THR A 69 -15.72 15.94 18.98
N SER A 70 -15.94 15.07 17.99
CA SER A 70 -17.06 15.14 17.05
C SER A 70 -17.82 13.82 16.94
N GLN A 71 -17.97 13.09 18.05
CA GLN A 71 -18.57 11.74 18.09
C GLN A 71 -17.91 10.72 17.14
N GLY A 72 -16.64 10.94 16.78
CA GLY A 72 -15.88 10.11 15.86
C GLY A 72 -15.21 8.89 16.50
N GLU A 73 -15.28 8.76 17.83
CA GLU A 73 -14.82 7.60 18.59
C GLU A 73 -15.80 6.43 18.43
N LYS A 74 -15.72 5.82 17.26
CA LYS A 74 -16.57 4.71 16.81
C LYS A 74 -15.70 3.53 16.37
N PRO A 75 -15.03 2.84 17.33
CA PRO A 75 -14.22 1.68 17.00
C PRO A 75 -15.08 0.58 16.37
N SER A 76 -14.47 -0.28 15.57
CA SER A 76 -15.11 -1.48 15.05
C SER A 76 -15.23 -2.54 16.16
N TYR A 77 -16.19 -3.45 16.03
CA TYR A 77 -16.43 -4.50 17.02
C TYR A 77 -16.60 -5.86 16.36
N VAL A 78 -16.17 -6.92 17.03
CA VAL A 78 -16.64 -8.29 16.77
C VAL A 78 -17.59 -8.70 17.87
N VAL A 79 -18.73 -9.29 17.52
CA VAL A 79 -19.74 -9.74 18.48
C VAL A 79 -20.10 -11.19 18.21
N GLU A 80 -20.10 -12.00 19.27
CA GLU A 80 -20.57 -13.38 19.27
C GLU A 80 -22.05 -13.41 19.65
N PHE A 81 -22.86 -14.08 18.84
CA PHE A 81 -24.29 -14.29 19.06
C PHE A 81 -24.60 -15.79 19.15
N THR A 82 -25.49 -16.15 20.07
CA THR A 82 -26.05 -17.51 20.18
C THR A 82 -27.54 -17.49 19.89
N ASN A 83 -28.08 -18.59 19.37
CA ASN A 83 -29.52 -18.81 19.34
C ASN A 83 -29.98 -19.23 20.74
N SER A 84 -30.89 -18.46 21.35
CA SER A 84 -31.38 -18.69 22.71
C SER A 84 -32.63 -19.58 22.79
N THR A 85 -33.15 -20.04 21.64
CA THR A 85 -34.38 -20.83 21.56
C THR A 85 -34.17 -22.16 20.83
N ASN A 86 -34.81 -23.22 21.32
CA ASN A 86 -34.83 -24.54 20.64
C ASN A 86 -35.83 -24.60 19.47
N ILE A 87 -36.79 -23.68 19.42
CA ILE A 87 -37.79 -23.55 18.34
C ILE A 87 -37.71 -22.13 17.81
N GLY A 88 -37.50 -21.98 16.49
CA GLY A 88 -37.29 -20.69 15.86
C GLY A 88 -35.88 -20.12 16.12
N ILE A 89 -35.71 -18.83 15.80
CA ILE A 89 -34.43 -18.12 15.91
C ILE A 89 -34.61 -16.90 16.79
N LYS A 90 -33.87 -16.85 17.90
CA LYS A 90 -33.78 -15.68 18.77
C LYS A 90 -32.33 -15.43 19.17
N TRP A 91 -31.66 -14.56 18.42
CA TRP A 91 -30.27 -14.19 18.68
C TRP A 91 -30.12 -13.46 20.00
N SER A 92 -29.06 -13.78 20.74
CA SER A 92 -28.65 -13.10 21.97
C SER A 92 -27.13 -12.92 21.97
N VAL A 93 -26.67 -11.74 22.41
CA VAL A 93 -25.24 -11.43 22.51
C VAL A 93 -24.59 -12.29 23.61
N VAL A 94 -23.45 -12.89 23.29
CA VAL A 94 -22.62 -13.66 24.22
C VAL A 94 -21.43 -12.81 24.67
N LYS A 95 -20.65 -12.29 23.72
CA LYS A 95 -19.48 -11.44 23.96
C LYS A 95 -19.35 -10.35 22.89
N LYS A 96 -18.73 -9.23 23.26
CA LYS A 96 -18.46 -8.06 22.41
C LYS A 96 -17.02 -7.62 22.61
N TYR A 97 -16.26 -7.55 21.52
CA TYR A 97 -14.84 -7.26 21.49
C TYR A 97 -14.59 -5.97 20.71
N GLN A 98 -13.92 -4.99 21.31
CA GLN A 98 -13.57 -3.73 20.66
C GLN A 98 -12.24 -3.87 19.90
N LEU A 99 -12.19 -3.38 18.67
CA LEU A 99 -10.98 -3.31 17.85
C LEU A 99 -10.35 -1.92 17.95
N ASP A 100 -9.35 -1.78 18.81
CA ASP A 100 -8.67 -0.53 19.10
C ASP A 100 -7.61 -0.16 18.05
N LEU A 101 -7.08 1.05 18.12
CA LEU A 101 -6.03 1.56 17.26
C LEU A 101 -4.64 1.00 17.63
N PRO A 102 -3.72 0.88 16.65
CA PRO A 102 -2.36 0.37 16.87
C PRO A 102 -1.56 1.21 17.87
N ASN A 103 -0.74 0.54 18.67
CA ASN A 103 0.32 1.21 19.41
C ASN A 103 1.43 1.63 18.43
N VAL A 104 2.06 2.77 18.68
CA VAL A 104 3.12 3.33 17.84
C VAL A 104 4.39 3.48 18.68
N THR A 105 5.46 2.76 18.32
CA THR A 105 6.78 2.93 18.96
C THR A 105 7.49 4.16 18.39
N ASN A 106 8.59 4.59 19.02
CA ASN A 106 9.40 5.69 18.52
C ASN A 106 9.95 5.41 17.11
N GLU A 107 10.43 4.19 16.87
CA GLU A 107 10.99 3.76 15.58
C GLU A 107 9.92 3.71 14.49
N MET A 108 8.72 3.22 14.83
CA MET A 108 7.58 3.24 13.91
C MET A 108 7.19 4.69 13.59
N ASN A 109 7.04 5.55 14.60
CA ASN A 109 6.63 6.93 14.39
C ASN A 109 7.62 7.71 13.51
N GLN A 110 8.92 7.47 13.66
CA GLN A 110 9.96 8.06 12.78
C GLN A 110 9.75 7.74 11.30
N VAL A 111 9.18 6.58 10.96
CA VAL A 111 8.76 6.26 9.59
C VAL A 111 7.43 6.93 9.25
N LEU A 112 6.43 6.85 10.15
CA LEU A 112 5.08 7.38 9.91
C LEU A 112 5.04 8.91 9.68
N GLN A 113 5.97 9.66 10.26
CA GLN A 113 6.08 11.12 10.13
C GLN A 113 6.16 11.59 8.67
N GLU A 114 6.86 10.81 7.85
CA GLU A 114 7.07 11.08 6.43
C GLU A 114 6.52 9.95 5.55
N LEU A 115 5.68 9.06 6.10
CA LEU A 115 5.01 8.02 5.32
C LEU A 115 3.96 8.67 4.42
N ILE A 116 4.06 8.41 3.12
CA ILE A 116 3.06 8.83 2.13
C ILE A 116 2.39 7.63 1.45
N LEU A 117 1.10 7.75 1.16
CA LEU A 117 0.31 6.67 0.58
C LEU A 117 -0.41 7.12 -0.70
N GLU A 118 -0.34 6.30 -1.74
CA GLU A 118 -1.02 6.54 -3.01
C GLU A 118 -2.56 6.49 -2.83
N GLN A 119 -3.27 7.35 -3.54
CA GLN A 119 -4.73 7.30 -3.62
C GLN A 119 -5.20 5.92 -4.14
N PRO A 120 -6.34 5.40 -3.66
CA PRO A 120 -6.80 4.06 -3.98
C PRO A 120 -7.08 3.86 -5.47
N LEU A 121 -6.76 2.66 -5.96
CA LEU A 121 -7.21 2.17 -7.26
C LEU A 121 -8.74 2.07 -7.25
N THR A 122 -9.38 2.49 -8.34
CA THR A 122 -10.83 2.40 -8.51
C THR A 122 -11.18 1.61 -9.76
N LYS A 123 -12.47 1.28 -9.91
CA LYS A 123 -13.01 0.64 -11.12
C LYS A 123 -12.68 1.40 -12.41
N TYR A 124 -12.43 2.70 -12.33
CA TYR A 124 -12.24 3.59 -13.48
C TYR A 124 -10.79 4.07 -13.65
N THR A 125 -9.88 3.61 -12.80
CA THR A 125 -8.47 3.99 -12.92
C THR A 125 -7.87 3.36 -14.17
N LEU A 126 -7.27 4.17 -15.02
CA LEU A 126 -6.68 3.75 -16.30
C LEU A 126 -5.21 3.33 -16.11
N ASN A 127 -4.67 2.58 -17.06
CA ASN A 127 -3.22 2.33 -17.13
C ASN A 127 -2.44 3.65 -17.17
N SER A 128 -2.92 4.62 -17.96
CA SER A 128 -2.34 5.96 -18.05
C SER A 128 -2.51 6.77 -16.77
N SER A 129 -3.55 6.53 -15.96
CA SER A 129 -3.70 7.14 -14.63
C SER A 129 -2.63 6.64 -13.65
N LEU A 130 -2.32 5.34 -13.73
CA LEU A 130 -1.29 4.70 -12.89
C LEU A 130 0.12 5.11 -13.29
N ALA A 131 0.36 5.30 -14.60
CA ALA A 131 1.64 5.68 -15.16
C ALA A 131 2.18 6.97 -14.52
N LYS A 132 3.48 6.98 -14.22
CA LYS A 132 4.17 8.14 -13.64
C LYS A 132 5.40 8.47 -14.48
N GLN A 133 5.75 9.75 -14.54
CA GLN A 133 6.91 10.18 -15.31
C GLN A 133 8.16 9.41 -14.85
N LYS A 134 8.87 8.81 -15.80
CA LYS A 134 10.11 8.08 -15.56
C LYS A 134 11.13 8.91 -14.77
N GLY A 135 11.77 8.27 -13.80
CA GLY A 135 12.83 8.85 -13.00
C GLY A 135 14.14 9.03 -13.76
N LYS A 136 15.18 9.44 -13.03
CA LYS A 136 16.55 9.49 -13.51
C LYS A 136 17.06 8.11 -13.90
N THR A 137 18.04 8.07 -14.78
CA THR A 137 18.82 6.86 -15.07
C THR A 137 19.92 6.66 -14.03
N GLN A 138 20.42 5.43 -13.91
CA GLN A 138 21.47 5.08 -12.94
C GLN A 138 22.73 5.95 -13.10
N ARG A 139 23.14 6.26 -14.34
CA ARG A 139 24.27 7.17 -14.59
C ARG A 139 23.99 8.61 -14.17
N GLU A 140 22.77 9.11 -14.35
CA GLU A 140 22.41 10.49 -13.99
C GLU A 140 22.39 10.71 -12.48
N VAL A 141 22.12 9.65 -11.71
CA VAL A 141 22.18 9.69 -10.25
C VAL A 141 23.63 9.69 -9.77
N HIS A 142 24.46 8.76 -10.25
CA HIS A 142 25.79 8.56 -9.67
C HIS A 142 26.86 9.46 -10.28
N LEU A 143 26.74 9.82 -11.56
CA LEU A 143 27.80 10.53 -12.30
C LEU A 143 27.43 11.98 -12.59
N SER A 144 28.44 12.84 -12.53
CA SER A 144 28.31 14.23 -13.02
C SER A 144 28.51 14.34 -14.54
N ASN A 145 29.19 13.35 -15.16
CA ASN A 145 29.39 13.25 -16.60
C ASN A 145 28.97 11.86 -17.12
N SER A 146 27.95 11.82 -17.96
CA SER A 146 27.33 10.59 -18.46
C SER A 146 28.22 9.75 -19.38
N ASN A 147 29.28 10.33 -19.96
CA ASN A 147 30.17 9.63 -20.90
C ASN A 147 31.24 8.77 -20.22
N GLN A 148 31.34 8.81 -18.89
CA GLN A 148 32.43 8.16 -18.13
C GLN A 148 31.98 6.92 -17.36
N TRP A 149 30.86 6.28 -17.76
CA TRP A 149 30.30 5.12 -17.04
C TRP A 149 31.33 4.01 -16.79
N GLN A 150 32.01 3.56 -17.84
CA GLN A 150 32.94 2.43 -17.75
C GLN A 150 34.11 2.69 -16.79
N SER A 151 34.63 3.92 -16.75
CA SER A 151 35.75 4.30 -15.90
C SER A 151 35.34 4.64 -14.46
N MET A 152 34.09 5.06 -14.24
CA MET A 152 33.64 5.59 -12.93
C MET A 152 32.75 4.65 -12.13
N ARG A 153 32.04 3.70 -12.76
CA ARG A 153 31.06 2.82 -12.07
C ARG A 153 31.65 2.08 -10.86
N ASN A 154 32.93 1.75 -10.89
CA ASN A 154 33.62 1.07 -9.79
C ASN A 154 33.74 1.94 -8.52
N GLN A 155 33.81 3.27 -8.66
CA GLN A 155 33.87 4.22 -7.52
C GLN A 155 32.52 4.36 -6.80
N HIS A 156 31.45 3.82 -7.38
CA HIS A 156 30.08 3.84 -6.87
C HIS A 156 29.54 2.43 -6.60
N ASP A 157 30.44 1.46 -6.41
CA ASP A 157 30.11 0.05 -6.16
C ASP A 157 29.28 -0.65 -7.27
N LEU A 158 29.20 -0.05 -8.45
CA LEU A 158 28.51 -0.55 -9.64
C LEU A 158 29.46 -1.29 -10.59
N ASN A 159 30.41 -2.04 -10.02
CA ASN A 159 31.41 -2.80 -10.77
C ASN A 159 30.72 -3.69 -11.81
N ASN A 160 31.24 -3.67 -13.04
CA ASN A 160 30.76 -4.49 -14.16
C ASN A 160 29.30 -4.28 -14.59
N ASN A 161 28.56 -3.35 -13.97
CA ASN A 161 27.17 -3.11 -14.31
C ASN A 161 27.02 -2.60 -15.76
N PRO A 162 26.25 -3.31 -16.63
CA PRO A 162 26.10 -2.98 -18.04
C PRO A 162 25.02 -1.93 -18.34
N SER A 163 24.32 -1.42 -17.32
CA SER A 163 23.03 -0.75 -17.49
C SER A 163 23.01 0.70 -16.98
N PRO A 164 23.83 1.61 -17.56
CA PRO A 164 23.85 3.01 -17.14
C PRO A 164 22.50 3.72 -17.31
N ASN A 165 21.66 3.23 -18.24
CA ASN A 165 20.36 3.79 -18.58
C ASN A 165 19.18 3.14 -17.83
N ALA A 166 19.45 2.18 -16.94
CA ALA A 166 18.41 1.60 -16.09
C ALA A 166 17.75 2.70 -15.25
N SER A 167 16.42 2.69 -15.18
CA SER A 167 15.65 3.66 -14.43
C SER A 167 15.88 3.50 -12.93
N THR A 168 15.98 4.61 -12.20
CA THR A 168 16.05 4.59 -10.74
C THR A 168 14.68 4.75 -10.07
N GLY A 169 13.60 4.88 -10.86
CA GLY A 169 12.22 4.87 -10.35
C GLY A 169 11.31 5.82 -11.12
N PHE A 170 10.49 6.58 -10.40
CA PHE A 170 9.47 7.46 -10.99
C PHE A 170 9.30 8.75 -10.17
N LYS A 171 8.97 9.84 -10.85
CA LYS A 171 8.80 11.15 -10.19
C LYS A 171 7.48 11.24 -9.43
N LEU A 172 7.50 11.99 -8.34
CA LEU A 172 6.35 12.23 -7.44
C LEU A 172 5.82 13.67 -7.55
N THR A 173 6.20 14.42 -8.58
CA THR A 173 5.72 15.78 -8.86
C THR A 173 4.46 15.82 -9.74
N THR A 174 4.12 14.69 -10.37
CA THR A 174 2.94 14.47 -11.21
C THR A 174 2.28 13.14 -10.84
N GLY A 175 1.14 12.83 -11.46
CA GLY A 175 0.44 11.57 -11.29
C GLY A 175 -0.45 11.50 -10.06
N ASN A 176 -0.89 10.27 -9.76
CA ASN A 176 -1.74 9.93 -8.62
C ASN A 176 -1.25 10.57 -7.31
N ALA A 177 -2.19 11.10 -6.54
CA ALA A 177 -1.90 11.75 -5.27
C ALA A 177 -1.25 10.78 -4.27
N TYR A 178 -0.13 11.19 -3.67
CA TYR A 178 0.42 10.59 -2.47
C TYR A 178 0.18 11.52 -1.28
N ARG A 179 -0.31 10.98 -0.17
CA ARG A 179 -0.73 11.78 1.00
C ARG A 179 -0.19 11.21 2.30
N LYS A 180 0.15 12.09 3.24
CA LYS A 180 0.48 11.69 4.61
C LYS A 180 -0.76 11.15 5.34
N LEU A 181 -0.54 10.45 6.46
CA LEU A 181 -1.61 9.88 7.29
C LEU A 181 -2.68 10.89 7.74
N ASN A 182 -2.27 12.12 8.03
CA ASN A 182 -3.14 13.21 8.48
C ASN A 182 -3.73 14.06 7.33
N GLU A 183 -3.30 13.84 6.09
CA GLU A 183 -3.85 14.50 4.90
C GLU A 183 -5.01 13.68 4.30
N SER A 184 -5.75 14.26 3.36
CA SER A 184 -6.82 13.59 2.61
C SER A 184 -6.47 13.43 1.13
N TRP A 185 -6.88 12.30 0.56
CA TRP A 185 -6.83 12.08 -0.89
C TRP A 185 -7.89 12.92 -1.62
N PRO A 186 -7.68 13.22 -2.92
CA PRO A 186 -8.68 13.87 -3.77
C PRO A 186 -9.68 12.85 -4.34
N ILE A 187 -10.86 13.33 -4.75
CA ILE A 187 -11.84 12.54 -5.53
C ILE A 187 -11.47 12.42 -7.02
N TYR A 188 -10.47 13.18 -7.45
CA TYR A 188 -10.05 13.28 -8.84
C TYR A 188 -8.88 12.34 -9.12
N GLN A 189 -8.89 11.68 -10.28
CA GLN A 189 -7.76 10.88 -10.77
C GLN A 189 -7.30 11.43 -12.12
N PRO A 190 -5.98 11.59 -12.37
CA PRO A 190 -5.50 12.05 -13.66
C PRO A 190 -5.81 11.01 -14.75
N ILE A 191 -6.17 11.44 -15.95
CA ILE A 191 -6.33 10.55 -17.10
C ILE A 191 -4.94 10.08 -17.59
N ASP A 192 -3.95 10.97 -17.61
CA ASP A 192 -2.55 10.68 -17.90
C ASP A 192 -1.67 11.19 -16.75
N GLY A 193 -1.28 10.28 -15.85
CA GLY A 193 -0.47 10.55 -14.67
C GLY A 193 0.98 10.93 -14.98
N THR A 194 1.43 10.81 -16.24
CA THR A 194 2.74 11.33 -16.65
C THR A 194 2.74 12.85 -16.86
N LYS A 195 1.55 13.46 -16.95
CA LYS A 195 1.35 14.89 -17.25
C LYS A 195 0.48 15.59 -16.21
N GLN A 196 -0.68 15.03 -15.89
CA GLN A 196 -1.62 15.55 -14.91
C GLN A 196 -1.34 15.01 -13.51
N GLY A 197 -1.97 15.61 -12.51
CA GLY A 197 -1.80 15.29 -11.10
C GLY A 197 -0.59 15.99 -10.49
N LYS A 198 -0.44 15.82 -9.18
CA LYS A 198 0.62 16.48 -8.38
C LYS A 198 1.41 15.51 -7.51
N GLY A 199 1.19 14.20 -7.65
CA GLY A 199 1.90 13.22 -6.84
C GLY A 199 1.83 13.55 -5.35
N LYS A 200 2.99 13.69 -4.72
CA LYS A 200 3.12 14.03 -3.28
C LYS A 200 3.01 15.52 -2.96
N ASP A 201 2.95 16.41 -3.96
CA ASP A 201 2.85 17.85 -3.76
C ASP A 201 1.43 18.28 -3.38
N SER A 202 1.06 18.03 -2.11
CA SER A 202 -0.25 18.38 -1.55
C SER A 202 -0.52 19.90 -1.59
N SER A 203 0.54 20.72 -1.48
CA SER A 203 0.45 22.19 -1.49
C SER A 203 0.21 22.74 -2.89
N GLY A 204 0.94 22.26 -3.90
CA GLY A 204 0.68 22.60 -5.30
C GLY A 204 -0.69 22.12 -5.77
N TRP A 205 -1.15 20.97 -5.26
CA TRP A 205 -2.50 20.49 -5.51
C TRP A 205 -3.58 21.44 -4.99
N SER A 206 -3.56 21.75 -3.69
CA SER A 206 -4.62 22.54 -3.05
C SER A 206 -4.68 23.99 -3.54
N SER A 207 -3.52 24.59 -3.86
CA SER A 207 -3.42 25.99 -4.27
C SER A 207 -3.81 26.25 -5.73
N THR A 208 -3.63 25.26 -6.63
CA THR A 208 -3.81 25.47 -8.07
C THR A 208 -4.56 24.32 -8.75
N GLU A 209 -4.01 23.10 -8.69
CA GLU A 209 -4.46 21.98 -9.52
C GLU A 209 -5.87 21.47 -9.15
N ALA A 210 -6.25 21.55 -7.87
CA ALA A 210 -7.58 21.11 -7.41
C ALA A 210 -8.71 21.89 -8.09
N THR A 211 -8.51 23.19 -8.34
CA THR A 211 -9.47 24.03 -9.06
C THR A 211 -9.55 23.63 -10.53
N THR A 212 -8.40 23.36 -11.17
CA THR A 212 -8.34 22.84 -12.54
C THR A 212 -9.09 21.51 -12.67
N ALA A 213 -8.84 20.57 -11.76
CA ALA A 213 -9.50 19.27 -11.74
C ALA A 213 -11.01 19.38 -11.50
N LYS A 214 -11.45 20.26 -10.59
CA LYS A 214 -12.88 20.52 -10.34
C LYS A 214 -13.59 21.11 -11.57
N ASN A 215 -12.92 22.02 -12.27
CA ASN A 215 -13.48 22.66 -13.46
C ASN A 215 -13.55 21.70 -14.66
N ASP A 216 -12.57 20.81 -14.80
CA ASP A 216 -12.53 19.78 -15.85
C ASP A 216 -13.49 18.62 -15.57
N ALA A 217 -13.57 18.14 -14.31
CA ALA A 217 -14.31 16.94 -13.94
C ALA A 217 -15.33 17.21 -12.81
N PRO A 218 -16.33 18.11 -13.02
CA PRO A 218 -17.28 18.47 -11.97
C PRO A 218 -18.08 17.26 -11.50
N SER A 219 -18.41 17.22 -10.21
CA SER A 219 -19.42 16.29 -9.68
C SER A 219 -20.77 16.58 -10.33
N VAL A 220 -21.60 15.55 -10.55
CA VAL A 220 -22.93 15.73 -11.15
C VAL A 220 -23.79 16.66 -10.29
N SER A 221 -24.24 17.77 -10.86
CA SER A 221 -25.31 18.62 -10.32
C SER A 221 -26.44 18.64 -11.34
N GLY A 222 -27.64 18.21 -10.94
CA GLY A 222 -28.78 18.11 -11.85
C GLY A 222 -29.09 19.46 -12.53
N GLY A 223 -28.92 19.51 -13.85
CA GLY A 223 -29.41 20.60 -14.70
C GLY A 223 -28.35 21.63 -15.10
N GLY A 224 -27.87 21.51 -16.34
CA GLY A 224 -27.09 22.55 -17.02
C GLY A 224 -26.59 22.06 -18.37
N SER A 225 -26.94 22.78 -19.45
CA SER A 225 -26.31 22.62 -20.76
C SER A 225 -24.90 23.20 -20.67
N ASP A 226 -23.89 22.37 -20.37
CA ASP A 226 -22.50 22.79 -20.39
C ASP A 226 -21.90 22.56 -21.79
N THR A 227 -21.49 23.65 -22.45
CA THR A 227 -20.84 23.63 -23.77
C THR A 227 -19.33 23.42 -23.68
N THR A 228 -18.77 23.36 -22.46
CA THR A 228 -17.34 23.16 -22.22
C THR A 228 -16.98 21.68 -22.34
N SER A 229 -15.92 21.33 -23.07
CA SER A 229 -15.43 19.95 -23.03
C SER A 229 -14.92 19.60 -21.62
N LYS A 230 -15.54 18.61 -20.99
CA LYS A 230 -15.20 18.10 -19.65
C LYS A 230 -14.45 16.77 -19.73
N PHE A 231 -13.85 16.36 -18.61
CA PHE A 231 -13.16 15.09 -18.42
C PHE A 231 -12.03 14.87 -19.44
N LYS A 232 -11.28 15.92 -19.75
CA LYS A 232 -10.11 15.85 -20.66
C LYS A 232 -8.83 15.48 -19.92
N SER A 233 -8.72 15.89 -18.67
CA SER A 233 -7.50 15.79 -17.86
C SER A 233 -7.70 14.91 -16.62
N TYR A 234 -8.90 14.92 -16.06
CA TYR A 234 -9.23 14.22 -14.82
C TYR A 234 -10.54 13.43 -14.92
N LEU A 235 -10.60 12.35 -14.16
CA LEU A 235 -11.80 11.60 -13.83
C LEU A 235 -12.27 12.02 -12.45
N ASN A 236 -13.58 12.22 -12.26
CA ASN A 236 -14.18 12.31 -10.93
C ASN A 236 -14.65 10.93 -10.49
N THR A 237 -14.09 10.42 -9.40
CA THR A 237 -14.31 9.05 -8.95
C THR A 237 -15.01 8.96 -7.60
N LYS A 238 -15.68 10.03 -7.13
CA LYS A 238 -16.34 10.07 -5.81
C LYS A 238 -17.24 8.84 -5.56
N GLN A 239 -18.14 8.53 -6.49
CA GLN A 239 -19.07 7.39 -6.33
C GLN A 239 -18.33 6.04 -6.34
N ALA A 240 -17.25 5.92 -7.13
CA ALA A 240 -16.43 4.72 -7.14
C ALA A 240 -15.67 4.55 -5.81
N LEU A 241 -15.14 5.65 -5.26
CA LEU A 241 -14.50 5.70 -3.94
C LEU A 241 -15.48 5.31 -2.83
N GLU A 242 -16.71 5.85 -2.83
CA GLU A 242 -17.77 5.46 -1.88
C GLU A 242 -18.07 3.96 -1.98
N SER A 243 -18.13 3.40 -3.21
CA SER A 243 -18.44 1.98 -3.43
C SER A 243 -17.40 1.01 -2.88
N ILE A 244 -16.13 1.43 -2.79
CA ILE A 244 -15.04 0.64 -2.18
C ILE A 244 -14.84 0.96 -0.68
N GLY A 245 -15.73 1.77 -0.10
CA GLY A 245 -15.76 2.05 1.33
C GLY A 245 -14.96 3.27 1.80
N ILE A 246 -14.63 4.22 0.92
CA ILE A 246 -14.06 5.51 1.34
C ILE A 246 -15.11 6.34 2.07
N LEU A 247 -14.72 6.92 3.21
CA LEU A 247 -15.55 7.78 4.04
C LEU A 247 -15.35 9.27 3.71
N PHE A 248 -16.44 10.02 3.73
CA PHE A 248 -16.50 11.44 3.38
C PHE A 248 -17.12 12.26 4.52
N ASP A 249 -16.67 13.51 4.66
CA ASP A 249 -17.30 14.58 5.43
C ASP A 249 -17.74 15.68 4.44
N GLY A 250 -19.01 15.65 4.03
CA GLY A 250 -19.52 16.49 2.93
C GLY A 250 -18.87 16.14 1.59
N ASP A 251 -18.26 17.13 0.93
CA ASP A 251 -17.53 16.94 -0.33
C ASP A 251 -16.07 16.49 -0.14
N GLY A 252 -15.56 16.51 1.11
CA GLY A 252 -14.18 16.15 1.43
C GLY A 252 -14.03 14.70 1.88
N MET A 253 -13.00 14.00 1.40
CA MET A 253 -12.63 12.69 1.96
C MET A 253 -12.04 12.86 3.37
N ARG A 254 -12.36 11.95 4.29
CA ARG A 254 -11.64 11.86 5.57
C ARG A 254 -10.17 11.51 5.34
N ASN A 255 -9.31 11.85 6.30
CA ASN A 255 -7.87 11.66 6.21
C ASN A 255 -7.49 10.18 5.97
N VAL A 256 -6.27 9.97 5.46
CA VAL A 256 -5.77 8.63 5.08
C VAL A 256 -5.86 7.65 6.24
N VAL A 257 -5.45 8.03 7.46
CA VAL A 257 -5.47 7.11 8.61
C VAL A 257 -6.88 6.63 8.98
N THR A 258 -7.91 7.45 8.79
CA THR A 258 -9.31 7.03 8.95
C THR A 258 -9.70 5.99 7.90
N GLN A 259 -9.31 6.20 6.63
CA GLN A 259 -9.60 5.23 5.57
C GLN A 259 -8.90 3.89 5.80
N LEU A 260 -7.63 3.93 6.23
CA LEU A 260 -6.85 2.74 6.58
C LEU A 260 -7.52 1.95 7.71
N TYR A 261 -7.95 2.64 8.78
CA TYR A 261 -8.67 1.99 9.87
C TYR A 261 -9.97 1.32 9.38
N TYR A 262 -10.82 2.06 8.67
CA TYR A 262 -12.11 1.55 8.19
C TYR A 262 -11.99 0.40 7.18
N ALA A 263 -10.94 0.43 6.36
CA ALA A 263 -10.63 -0.65 5.43
C ALA A 263 -10.03 -1.87 6.15
N SER A 264 -9.21 -1.67 7.19
CA SER A 264 -8.53 -2.74 7.94
C SER A 264 -9.47 -3.64 8.75
N THR A 265 -10.71 -3.21 9.01
CA THR A 265 -11.73 -3.98 9.74
C THR A 265 -12.80 -4.52 8.79
N SER A 266 -12.41 -5.36 7.81
CA SER A 266 -13.31 -5.78 6.72
C SER A 266 -13.53 -7.29 6.56
N LYS A 267 -12.70 -8.14 7.15
CA LYS A 267 -12.81 -9.60 7.07
C LYS A 267 -12.54 -10.22 8.43
N LEU A 268 -13.25 -11.29 8.78
CA LEU A 268 -13.11 -11.95 10.07
C LEU A 268 -12.99 -13.47 9.93
N ALA A 269 -12.11 -14.08 10.73
CA ALA A 269 -12.00 -15.54 10.87
C ALA A 269 -11.94 -15.92 12.36
N VAL A 270 -12.49 -17.09 12.71
CA VAL A 270 -12.63 -17.52 14.11
C VAL A 270 -12.07 -18.92 14.29
N THR A 271 -11.27 -19.09 15.34
CA THR A 271 -10.75 -20.37 15.83
C THR A 271 -11.25 -20.61 17.26
N ASN A 272 -10.90 -21.75 17.84
CA ASN A 272 -11.25 -22.05 19.22
C ASN A 272 -10.73 -21.00 20.21
N ASN A 273 -9.55 -20.43 19.98
CA ASN A 273 -8.92 -19.48 20.90
C ASN A 273 -8.93 -18.03 20.42
N HIS A 274 -8.91 -17.79 19.11
CA HIS A 274 -8.71 -16.46 18.54
C HIS A 274 -9.81 -16.05 17.57
N ILE A 275 -10.06 -14.75 17.51
CA ILE A 275 -10.74 -14.08 16.41
C ILE A 275 -9.69 -13.22 15.69
N VAL A 276 -9.54 -13.41 14.38
CA VAL A 276 -8.58 -12.63 13.58
C VAL A 276 -9.35 -11.72 12.62
N VAL A 277 -8.94 -10.45 12.57
CA VAL A 277 -9.56 -9.44 11.69
C VAL A 277 -8.51 -8.83 10.78
N MET A 278 -8.80 -8.83 9.48
CA MET A 278 -7.95 -8.25 8.43
C MET A 278 -8.74 -7.31 7.54
N GLY A 279 -8.02 -6.55 6.71
CA GLY A 279 -8.64 -5.60 5.80
C GLY A 279 -9.22 -6.22 4.53
N ASN A 280 -9.55 -5.35 3.58
CA ASN A 280 -10.11 -5.73 2.29
C ASN A 280 -9.05 -5.72 1.17
N SER A 281 -9.49 -6.03 -0.05
CA SER A 281 -8.63 -6.09 -1.23
C SER A 281 -8.52 -4.77 -2.00
N PHE A 282 -9.21 -3.71 -1.57
CA PHE A 282 -9.24 -2.42 -2.26
C PHE A 282 -8.18 -1.43 -1.76
N LEU A 283 -7.88 -1.45 -0.46
CA LEU A 283 -6.88 -0.58 0.16
C LEU A 283 -5.82 -1.41 0.90
N PRO A 284 -4.54 -0.99 0.90
CA PRO A 284 -3.51 -1.63 1.69
C PRO A 284 -3.85 -1.62 3.18
N SER A 285 -3.64 -2.76 3.84
CA SER A 285 -3.75 -2.91 5.30
C SER A 285 -2.35 -2.90 5.91
N LEU A 286 -2.11 -2.02 6.89
CA LEU A 286 -0.82 -1.91 7.57
C LEU A 286 -0.75 -2.76 8.86
N TRP A 287 -1.90 -3.23 9.33
CA TRP A 287 -2.04 -4.02 10.55
C TRP A 287 -3.23 -4.98 10.47
N TYR A 288 -3.27 -5.93 11.41
CA TYR A 288 -4.35 -6.90 11.60
C TYR A 288 -4.59 -7.13 13.10
N TRP A 289 -5.76 -7.61 13.50
CA TRP A 289 -6.05 -7.93 14.91
C TRP A 289 -6.01 -9.43 15.14
N VAL A 290 -5.42 -9.83 16.27
CA VAL A 290 -5.60 -11.16 16.88
C VAL A 290 -6.23 -10.92 18.25
N VAL A 291 -7.50 -11.29 18.38
CA VAL A 291 -8.30 -11.10 19.59
C VAL A 291 -8.41 -12.43 20.32
N GLU A 292 -7.96 -12.47 21.55
CA GLU A 292 -8.15 -13.62 22.44
C GLU A 292 -9.63 -13.76 22.80
N ARG A 293 -10.24 -14.91 22.53
CA ARG A 293 -11.65 -15.17 22.87
C ARG A 293 -11.89 -15.21 24.38
N SER A 294 -10.84 -15.46 25.14
CA SER A 294 -10.82 -15.43 26.61
C SER A 294 -10.83 -14.01 27.18
N ALA A 295 -10.59 -12.97 26.37
CA ALA A 295 -10.58 -11.60 26.83
C ALA A 295 -11.92 -11.22 27.48
N THR A 296 -11.84 -10.38 28.51
CA THR A 296 -13.01 -9.95 29.29
C THR A 296 -13.96 -9.11 28.42
N THR A 297 -15.23 -9.06 28.80
CA THR A 297 -16.18 -8.10 28.23
C THR A 297 -15.59 -6.68 28.37
N ASP A 298 -15.71 -5.89 27.30
CA ASP A 298 -15.18 -4.52 27.19
C ASP A 298 -13.64 -4.39 27.08
N SER A 299 -12.94 -5.49 26.78
CA SER A 299 -11.51 -5.43 26.46
C SER A 299 -11.24 -4.76 25.11
N SER A 300 -10.25 -3.86 25.12
CA SER A 300 -9.77 -3.15 23.94
C SER A 300 -8.63 -3.94 23.30
N SER A 301 -8.87 -4.53 22.13
CA SER A 301 -7.88 -5.38 21.45
C SER A 301 -7.03 -4.55 20.50
N LYS A 302 -5.71 -4.59 20.69
CA LYS A 302 -4.74 -3.86 19.85
C LYS A 302 -4.30 -4.70 18.65
N PRO A 303 -4.09 -4.07 17.47
CA PRO A 303 -3.62 -4.78 16.29
C PRO A 303 -2.09 -4.94 16.27
N THR A 304 -1.63 -5.87 15.43
CA THR A 304 -0.23 -6.12 15.10
C THR A 304 0.11 -5.51 13.73
N TRP A 305 1.22 -4.78 13.64
CA TRP A 305 1.72 -4.21 12.39
C TRP A 305 2.30 -5.29 11.47
N PHE A 306 2.00 -5.24 10.17
CA PHE A 306 2.63 -6.11 9.18
C PHE A 306 4.13 -5.88 9.07
N ALA A 307 4.59 -4.64 9.28
CA ALA A 307 6.01 -4.27 9.37
C ALA A 307 6.80 -5.06 10.44
N ASN A 308 6.11 -5.66 11.42
CA ASN A 308 6.69 -6.51 12.47
C ASN A 308 6.45 -8.01 12.25
N THR A 309 5.74 -8.38 11.18
CA THR A 309 5.34 -9.76 10.90
C THR A 309 6.21 -10.33 9.80
N ASN A 310 7.29 -11.00 10.19
CA ASN A 310 8.22 -11.65 9.25
C ASN A 310 7.53 -12.85 8.60
N LEU A 311 7.27 -12.74 7.30
CA LEU A 311 6.81 -13.87 6.49
C LEU A 311 8.01 -14.64 5.92
N ASP A 312 7.83 -15.94 5.74
CA ASP A 312 8.64 -16.73 4.83
C ASP A 312 8.16 -16.46 3.40
N TRP A 313 9.04 -15.92 2.56
CA TRP A 313 8.75 -15.58 1.16
C TRP A 313 9.04 -16.75 0.20
N GLY A 314 9.44 -17.91 0.73
CA GLY A 314 9.90 -19.09 0.00
C GLY A 314 11.41 -19.30 0.15
N GLU A 315 12.19 -18.25 -0.11
CA GLU A 315 13.65 -18.24 0.05
C GLU A 315 14.09 -16.89 0.66
N ASP A 316 15.19 -16.87 1.43
CA ASP A 316 15.73 -15.65 2.05
C ASP A 316 16.01 -14.55 1.04
N LYS A 317 16.44 -14.91 -0.18
CA LYS A 317 16.72 -13.92 -1.23
C LYS A 317 15.46 -13.21 -1.71
N GLN A 318 14.32 -13.91 -1.77
CA GLN A 318 13.03 -13.30 -2.11
C GLN A 318 12.62 -12.25 -1.06
N LYS A 319 12.88 -12.53 0.23
CA LYS A 319 12.70 -11.54 1.30
C LYS A 319 13.64 -10.34 1.13
N GLN A 320 14.92 -10.59 0.83
CA GLN A 320 15.90 -9.52 0.59
C GLN A 320 15.51 -8.62 -0.60
N PHE A 321 14.99 -9.18 -1.70
CA PHE A 321 14.49 -8.38 -2.82
C PHE A 321 13.40 -7.39 -2.40
N VAL A 322 12.46 -7.84 -1.56
CA VAL A 322 11.42 -6.99 -1.01
C VAL A 322 12.03 -5.91 -0.11
N GLU A 323 12.87 -6.30 0.85
CA GLU A 323 13.39 -5.41 1.89
C GLU A 323 14.40 -4.39 1.37
N ASN A 324 15.29 -4.78 0.45
CA ASN A 324 16.29 -3.88 -0.15
C ASN A 324 15.65 -2.72 -0.92
N GLN A 325 14.43 -2.91 -1.44
CA GLN A 325 13.71 -1.87 -2.15
C GLN A 325 12.80 -1.02 -1.24
N LEU A 326 12.52 -1.43 0.00
CA LEU A 326 11.70 -0.66 0.96
C LEU A 326 12.30 0.70 1.33
N GLY A 327 13.62 0.87 1.17
CA GLY A 327 14.28 2.15 1.36
C GLY A 327 15.80 2.05 1.53
N TYR A 328 16.45 3.20 1.65
CA TYR A 328 17.89 3.29 1.80
C TYR A 328 18.31 3.04 3.26
N LYS A 329 19.19 2.07 3.48
CA LYS A 329 19.75 1.74 4.79
C LYS A 329 21.18 2.26 4.89
N GLU A 330 21.37 3.32 5.66
CA GLU A 330 22.68 3.95 5.89
C GLU A 330 22.70 4.61 7.27
N THR A 331 23.81 4.49 7.98
CA THR A 331 23.94 4.99 9.36
C THR A 331 24.36 6.46 9.42
N THR A 332 24.84 7.02 8.30
CA THR A 332 25.40 8.38 8.26
C THR A 332 24.39 9.48 7.94
N SER A 333 23.16 9.16 7.52
CA SER A 333 22.14 10.16 7.21
C SER A 333 21.29 10.49 8.44
N THR A 334 21.21 11.79 8.77
CA THR A 334 20.34 12.29 9.84
C THR A 334 18.93 12.50 9.28
N ASN A 335 17.92 11.90 9.91
CA ASN A 335 16.49 11.96 9.54
C ASN A 335 16.09 11.24 8.23
N SER A 336 16.91 10.32 7.71
CA SER A 336 16.51 9.40 6.63
C SER A 336 15.87 8.13 7.21
N HIS A 337 14.61 8.24 7.61
CA HIS A 337 13.87 7.15 8.25
C HIS A 337 12.85 6.54 7.30
N ASN A 338 13.02 5.25 7.01
CA ASN A 338 12.17 4.42 6.17
C ASN A 338 12.07 3.02 6.78
N PHE A 339 11.18 2.18 6.28
CA PHE A 339 10.98 0.82 6.82
C PHE A 339 12.28 0.01 6.84
N HIS A 340 13.08 0.04 5.76
CA HIS A 340 14.34 -0.70 5.69
C HIS A 340 15.38 -0.18 6.68
N SER A 341 15.55 1.14 6.81
CA SER A 341 16.52 1.75 7.72
C SER A 341 16.18 1.55 9.20
N LYS A 342 14.90 1.34 9.51
CA LYS A 342 14.41 0.96 10.84
C LYS A 342 14.27 -0.54 11.05
N SER A 343 14.77 -1.36 10.12
CA SER A 343 14.75 -2.83 10.18
C SER A 343 13.35 -3.43 10.32
N PHE A 344 12.36 -2.79 9.71
CA PHE A 344 11.04 -3.36 9.48
C PHE A 344 11.01 -4.17 8.18
N THR A 345 10.07 -5.12 8.09
CA THR A 345 9.79 -5.87 6.87
C THR A 345 8.64 -5.23 6.06
N GLN A 346 8.11 -5.94 5.06
CA GLN A 346 7.01 -5.47 4.21
C GLN A 346 5.84 -4.89 5.04
N PRO A 347 5.49 -3.60 4.86
CA PRO A 347 4.62 -2.90 5.79
C PRO A 347 3.12 -3.03 5.49
N ALA A 348 2.73 -3.44 4.28
CA ALA A 348 1.32 -3.47 3.89
C ALA A 348 0.96 -4.51 2.83
N TYR A 349 -0.28 -4.99 2.89
CA TYR A 349 -0.83 -5.99 1.96
C TYR A 349 -2.24 -5.61 1.50
N LEU A 350 -2.57 -5.95 0.26
CA LEU A 350 -3.92 -5.96 -0.27
C LEU A 350 -4.50 -7.35 -0.01
N ILE A 351 -5.26 -7.49 1.08
CA ILE A 351 -5.70 -8.79 1.59
C ILE A 351 -6.84 -9.33 0.73
N SER A 352 -6.68 -10.54 0.20
CA SER A 352 -7.72 -11.24 -0.58
C SER A 352 -8.84 -11.73 0.33
N GLY A 353 -8.47 -12.29 1.48
CA GLY A 353 -9.38 -12.82 2.47
C GLY A 353 -8.65 -13.56 3.58
N ILE A 354 -9.43 -13.99 4.57
CA ILE A 354 -8.98 -14.78 5.72
C ILE A 354 -10.06 -15.79 6.04
N ASP A 355 -9.66 -17.01 6.38
CA ASP A 355 -10.56 -18.09 6.79
C ASP A 355 -9.89 -18.99 7.83
N SER A 356 -10.65 -19.93 8.41
CA SER A 356 -10.13 -20.91 9.37
C SER A 356 -10.52 -22.34 9.04
N VAL A 357 -9.55 -23.26 9.19
CA VAL A 357 -9.75 -24.70 9.05
C VAL A 357 -8.95 -25.40 10.15
N ASN A 358 -9.60 -26.25 10.95
CA ASN A 358 -8.95 -27.04 12.00
C ASN A 358 -8.07 -26.20 12.94
N ASP A 359 -8.62 -25.09 13.45
CA ASP A 359 -7.91 -24.09 14.29
C ASP A 359 -6.70 -23.39 13.64
N GLN A 360 -6.45 -23.59 12.35
CA GLN A 360 -5.46 -22.83 11.59
C GLN A 360 -6.13 -21.66 10.87
N ILE A 361 -5.46 -20.51 10.87
CA ILE A 361 -5.84 -19.35 10.06
C ILE A 361 -5.14 -19.43 8.71
N ILE A 362 -5.90 -19.26 7.64
CA ILE A 362 -5.38 -19.18 6.27
C ILE A 362 -5.65 -17.75 5.77
N PHE A 363 -4.61 -17.07 5.30
CA PHE A 363 -4.75 -15.76 4.65
C PHE A 363 -4.00 -15.75 3.33
N SER A 364 -4.45 -14.87 2.43
CA SER A 364 -3.74 -14.58 1.18
C SER A 364 -3.94 -13.13 0.80
N GLY A 365 -3.07 -12.63 -0.07
CA GLY A 365 -3.14 -11.26 -0.55
C GLY A 365 -1.95 -10.94 -1.44
N PHE A 366 -2.03 -9.78 -2.08
CA PHE A 366 -0.87 -9.23 -2.77
C PHE A 366 -0.06 -8.36 -1.80
N LYS A 367 1.27 -8.44 -1.92
CA LYS A 367 2.16 -7.41 -1.39
C LYS A 367 1.73 -6.06 -1.98
N ALA A 368 1.43 -5.06 -1.15
CA ALA A 368 1.26 -3.70 -1.65
C ALA A 368 2.64 -3.09 -1.94
N GLY A 369 2.81 -2.46 -3.11
CA GLY A 369 4.12 -1.93 -3.49
C GLY A 369 4.61 -0.91 -2.48
N SER A 370 5.84 -1.04 -1.99
CA SER A 370 6.44 -0.09 -1.05
C SER A 370 7.91 0.09 -1.37
N VAL A 371 8.32 1.36 -1.42
CA VAL A 371 9.68 1.78 -1.78
C VAL A 371 10.11 3.02 -1.01
N GLY A 372 11.41 3.32 -1.05
CA GLY A 372 11.94 4.60 -0.60
C GLY A 372 11.63 5.75 -1.56
N TYR A 373 11.54 6.98 -1.07
CA TYR A 373 11.48 8.19 -1.90
C TYR A 373 12.31 9.32 -1.30
N ASP A 374 12.85 10.18 -2.17
CA ASP A 374 13.67 11.31 -1.75
C ASP A 374 12.81 12.53 -1.42
N SER A 375 12.83 12.92 -0.15
CA SER A 375 12.12 14.07 0.41
C SER A 375 13.04 15.30 0.61
N SER A 376 14.28 15.25 0.12
CA SER A 376 15.26 16.31 0.32
C SER A 376 14.76 17.66 -0.22
N SER A 377 14.95 18.73 0.56
CA SER A 377 14.59 20.09 0.18
C SER A 377 15.82 20.94 -0.11
N SER A 378 15.69 21.83 -1.10
CA SER A 378 16.79 22.61 -1.71
C SER A 378 17.44 23.63 -0.78
N SER A 379 16.95 23.81 0.44
CA SER A 379 17.64 24.59 1.48
C SER A 379 18.85 23.86 2.07
N SER A 380 19.06 22.57 1.78
CA SER A 380 20.10 21.76 2.42
C SER A 380 20.95 20.86 1.49
N SER A 381 20.49 20.53 0.28
CA SER A 381 21.31 19.90 -0.78
C SER A 381 20.49 19.80 -2.09
N SER A 382 21.14 19.81 -3.26
CA SER A 382 20.49 19.48 -4.53
C SER A 382 20.72 17.99 -4.84
N SER A 383 20.03 17.10 -4.13
CA SER A 383 20.10 15.67 -4.49
C SER A 383 19.54 15.44 -5.89
N SER A 384 20.23 14.60 -6.65
CA SER A 384 19.86 14.26 -8.03
C SER A 384 18.50 13.56 -8.14
N THR A 385 18.05 12.92 -7.06
CA THR A 385 16.82 12.13 -6.97
C THR A 385 15.66 12.86 -6.30
N LYS A 386 15.78 14.16 -6.02
CA LYS A 386 14.76 14.95 -5.33
C LYS A 386 13.36 14.74 -5.94
N ASP A 387 12.37 14.56 -5.06
CA ASP A 387 10.96 14.35 -5.42
C ASP A 387 10.72 13.11 -6.31
N GLN A 388 11.55 12.08 -6.15
CA GLN A 388 11.48 10.81 -6.89
C GLN A 388 11.34 9.61 -5.94
N ALA A 389 10.52 8.64 -6.32
CA ALA A 389 10.52 7.31 -5.76
C ALA A 389 11.70 6.49 -6.30
N LEU A 390 12.28 5.63 -5.46
CA LEU A 390 13.45 4.82 -5.78
C LEU A 390 13.04 3.36 -5.94
N ALA A 391 12.72 2.98 -7.17
CA ALA A 391 12.15 1.68 -7.53
C ALA A 391 12.77 1.16 -8.83
N TRP A 392 12.84 -0.16 -8.98
CA TRP A 392 13.39 -0.78 -10.19
C TRP A 392 12.82 -2.19 -10.42
N SER A 393 12.95 -2.67 -11.66
CA SER A 393 12.62 -4.05 -12.03
C SER A 393 13.64 -5.04 -11.44
N THR A 394 13.13 -6.14 -10.89
CA THR A 394 13.92 -7.22 -10.28
C THR A 394 13.74 -8.55 -11.05
N THR A 395 13.32 -8.47 -12.30
CA THR A 395 13.08 -9.64 -13.16
C THR A 395 14.39 -10.35 -13.47
N THR A 396 14.41 -11.67 -13.25
CA THR A 396 15.54 -12.59 -13.42
C THR A 396 16.18 -12.48 -14.79
N SER A 397 17.52 -12.46 -14.86
CA SER A 397 18.28 -12.36 -16.12
C SER A 397 18.07 -13.54 -17.07
N LEU A 398 18.29 -13.31 -18.37
CA LEU A 398 18.08 -14.33 -19.40
C LEU A 398 19.06 -15.50 -19.31
N ASP A 399 20.28 -15.26 -18.82
CA ASP A 399 21.31 -16.30 -18.62
C ASP A 399 21.15 -17.10 -17.33
N SER A 400 20.10 -16.81 -16.54
CA SER A 400 19.85 -17.53 -15.30
C SER A 400 19.69 -19.03 -15.58
N LYS A 401 20.18 -19.85 -14.65
CA LYS A 401 19.85 -21.28 -14.67
C LYS A 401 18.33 -21.42 -14.58
N THR A 402 17.80 -22.34 -15.38
CA THR A 402 16.38 -22.74 -15.33
C THR A 402 16.10 -23.54 -14.06
N GLY A 403 14.86 -23.50 -13.58
CA GLY A 403 14.43 -24.16 -12.35
C GLY A 403 13.98 -23.13 -11.33
N TYR A 404 12.83 -23.36 -10.70
CA TYR A 404 12.15 -22.32 -9.90
C TYR A 404 13.06 -21.67 -8.86
N LYS A 405 13.78 -22.49 -8.08
CA LYS A 405 14.71 -22.01 -7.05
C LYS A 405 15.82 -21.13 -7.63
N ASP A 406 16.47 -21.55 -8.72
CA ASP A 406 17.51 -20.76 -9.38
C ASP A 406 16.95 -19.43 -9.93
N LEU A 407 15.73 -19.45 -10.48
CA LEU A 407 15.09 -18.25 -11.01
C LEU A 407 14.79 -17.20 -9.92
N VAL A 408 14.20 -17.63 -8.80
CA VAL A 408 13.82 -16.72 -7.69
C VAL A 408 14.98 -16.33 -6.78
N THR A 409 16.12 -17.02 -6.91
CA THR A 409 17.36 -16.71 -6.17
C THR A 409 18.46 -16.12 -7.05
N ASN A 410 18.16 -15.68 -8.26
CA ASN A 410 19.09 -14.93 -9.10
C ASN A 410 19.41 -13.56 -8.47
N ASP A 411 20.63 -13.04 -8.62
CA ASP A 411 21.06 -11.76 -8.01
C ASP A 411 20.66 -10.52 -8.83
N THR A 412 20.02 -10.71 -9.98
CA THR A 412 19.63 -9.63 -10.91
C THR A 412 18.69 -8.64 -10.24
N GLY A 413 19.20 -7.42 -10.01
CA GLY A 413 18.42 -6.34 -9.44
C GLY A 413 18.29 -6.39 -7.91
N LEU A 414 19.09 -7.21 -7.21
CA LEU A 414 18.94 -7.42 -5.77
C LEU A 414 19.12 -6.14 -4.93
N ASN A 415 20.09 -5.29 -5.30
CA ASN A 415 20.42 -4.09 -4.53
C ASN A 415 20.19 -2.79 -5.31
N GLY A 416 19.79 -2.86 -6.58
CA GLY A 416 19.60 -1.66 -7.41
C GLY A 416 19.28 -1.96 -8.88
N PRO A 417 19.04 -0.92 -9.70
CA PRO A 417 18.60 -1.06 -11.08
C PRO A 417 19.59 -1.82 -11.99
N ILE A 418 19.05 -2.62 -12.91
CA ILE A 418 19.83 -3.39 -13.90
C ILE A 418 19.08 -3.63 -15.21
N ASN A 419 17.76 -3.81 -15.17
CA ASN A 419 16.95 -4.01 -16.37
C ASN A 419 16.72 -2.70 -17.13
N GLY A 420 16.36 -2.80 -18.40
CA GLY A 420 16.38 -1.69 -19.34
C GLY A 420 15.85 -2.11 -20.71
N SER A 421 16.63 -1.90 -21.78
CA SER A 421 16.32 -2.38 -23.13
C SER A 421 17.61 -2.84 -23.80
N PHE A 422 17.61 -4.07 -24.30
CA PHE A 422 18.78 -4.77 -24.83
C PHE A 422 18.43 -5.44 -26.16
N SER A 423 19.16 -5.12 -27.22
CA SER A 423 19.05 -5.82 -28.50
C SER A 423 19.87 -7.12 -28.43
N ILE A 424 19.26 -8.24 -28.85
CA ILE A 424 19.86 -9.57 -28.81
C ILE A 424 19.62 -10.21 -30.18
N GLN A 425 20.68 -10.36 -30.96
CA GLN A 425 20.59 -10.78 -32.37
C GLN A 425 19.60 -9.88 -33.15
N ASP A 426 18.51 -10.45 -33.66
CA ASP A 426 17.43 -9.79 -34.40
C ASP A 426 16.18 -9.49 -33.54
N THR A 427 16.21 -9.82 -32.24
CA THR A 427 15.17 -9.52 -31.27
C THR A 427 15.64 -8.53 -30.19
N PHE A 428 14.81 -8.27 -29.20
CA PHE A 428 15.14 -7.46 -28.04
C PHE A 428 14.56 -8.07 -26.76
N SER A 429 15.11 -7.65 -25.63
CA SER A 429 14.58 -7.94 -24.30
C SER A 429 14.69 -6.69 -23.44
N PHE A 430 13.75 -6.51 -22.52
CA PHE A 430 13.87 -5.50 -21.47
C PHE A 430 14.67 -6.00 -20.25
N VAL A 431 14.86 -7.31 -20.17
CA VAL A 431 15.60 -7.99 -19.09
C VAL A 431 17.08 -8.06 -19.45
N VAL A 432 17.95 -7.87 -18.47
CA VAL A 432 19.40 -7.94 -18.68
C VAL A 432 19.82 -9.34 -19.18
N PRO A 433 20.63 -9.45 -20.25
CA PRO A 433 21.01 -10.75 -20.77
C PRO A 433 21.95 -11.55 -19.87
N TYR A 434 22.71 -10.88 -18.99
CA TYR A 434 23.81 -11.48 -18.23
C TYR A 434 23.76 -11.12 -16.75
N SER A 435 24.12 -12.09 -15.90
CA SER A 435 24.30 -11.97 -14.46
C SER A 435 25.63 -12.61 -14.00
N GLY A 436 26.03 -12.39 -12.75
CA GLY A 436 27.29 -12.93 -12.22
C GLY A 436 28.52 -12.41 -12.99
N ASN A 437 29.32 -13.31 -13.55
CA ASN A 437 30.57 -12.98 -14.26
C ASN A 437 30.42 -12.97 -15.80
N HIS A 438 29.21 -13.23 -16.31
CA HIS A 438 28.98 -13.44 -17.73
C HIS A 438 29.01 -12.14 -18.54
N THR A 439 29.48 -12.24 -19.78
CA THR A 439 29.50 -11.15 -20.77
C THR A 439 29.53 -11.73 -22.18
N ASN A 440 29.26 -10.90 -23.20
CA ASN A 440 29.26 -11.30 -24.61
C ASN A 440 30.67 -11.46 -25.20
N SER A 441 31.73 -11.08 -24.47
CA SER A 441 33.12 -11.24 -24.92
C SER A 441 33.70 -12.58 -24.43
N SER A 442 34.70 -13.12 -25.14
CA SER A 442 35.44 -14.31 -24.71
C SER A 442 36.27 -14.02 -23.45
N GLY A 443 35.66 -14.13 -22.26
CA GLY A 443 36.27 -13.89 -20.96
C GLY A 443 35.25 -13.48 -19.89
N SER A 444 35.68 -13.38 -18.63
CA SER A 444 34.88 -12.78 -17.54
C SER A 444 35.32 -11.33 -17.36
N SER A 445 34.36 -10.39 -17.31
CA SER A 445 34.68 -8.98 -17.00
C SER A 445 34.85 -8.72 -15.50
N GLY A 446 34.46 -9.68 -14.64
CA GLY A 446 34.27 -9.52 -13.20
C GLY A 446 32.80 -9.65 -12.81
N THR A 447 32.51 -9.75 -11.52
CA THR A 447 31.14 -9.93 -11.01
C THR A 447 30.33 -8.64 -11.14
N ILE A 448 29.17 -8.72 -11.80
CA ILE A 448 28.20 -7.62 -11.93
C ILE A 448 27.66 -7.24 -10.55
N LYS A 449 27.77 -5.96 -10.19
CA LYS A 449 27.21 -5.40 -8.96
C LYS A 449 26.05 -4.44 -9.26
N THR A 450 25.06 -4.45 -8.38
CA THR A 450 23.97 -3.47 -8.30
C THR A 450 24.10 -2.67 -7.01
N ALA A 451 23.72 -1.39 -7.02
CA ALA A 451 23.75 -0.53 -5.85
C ALA A 451 22.49 0.36 -5.79
N TYR A 452 22.08 0.70 -4.56
CA TYR A 452 20.89 1.51 -4.33
C TYR A 452 21.09 2.91 -4.94
N PRO A 453 20.09 3.52 -5.60
CA PRO A 453 20.26 4.75 -6.37
C PRO A 453 20.37 6.02 -5.50
N VAL A 454 21.39 6.07 -4.66
CA VAL A 454 21.80 7.22 -3.85
C VAL A 454 23.28 7.45 -4.08
N LYS A 455 23.63 8.64 -4.56
CA LYS A 455 25.02 8.99 -4.85
C LYS A 455 25.85 8.96 -3.56
N ASN A 456 27.02 8.33 -3.60
CA ASN A 456 27.91 8.18 -2.44
C ASN A 456 28.30 9.54 -1.79
N THR A 457 28.41 10.62 -2.58
CA THR A 457 28.69 11.98 -2.08
C THR A 457 27.49 12.65 -1.41
N GLU A 458 26.28 12.09 -1.55
CA GLU A 458 25.03 12.64 -1.01
C GLU A 458 24.51 11.83 0.19
N LYS A 459 25.23 10.77 0.60
CA LYS A 459 24.81 9.81 1.64
C LYS A 459 24.38 10.43 2.96
N SER A 460 25.06 11.48 3.42
CA SER A 460 24.78 12.13 4.71
C SER A 460 23.68 13.20 4.63
N THR A 461 23.38 13.70 3.43
CA THR A 461 22.47 14.83 3.23
C THR A 461 21.13 14.42 2.62
N VAL A 462 21.06 13.24 2.00
CA VAL A 462 19.83 12.71 1.39
C VAL A 462 18.83 12.27 2.46
N LYS A 463 17.54 12.50 2.20
CA LYS A 463 16.43 12.05 3.04
C LYS A 463 15.56 11.05 2.28
N ILE A 464 15.78 9.76 2.53
CA ILE A 464 14.98 8.69 1.93
C ILE A 464 13.93 8.22 2.95
N ASN A 465 12.68 8.58 2.72
CA ASN A 465 11.51 8.17 3.50
C ASN A 465 10.71 7.08 2.77
N SER A 466 9.65 6.55 3.38
CA SER A 466 8.86 5.44 2.81
C SER A 466 7.57 5.90 2.15
N LEU A 467 7.19 5.20 1.08
CA LEU A 467 5.86 5.29 0.49
C LEU A 467 5.20 3.91 0.35
N ILE A 468 3.87 3.90 0.24
CA ILE A 468 3.07 2.70 -0.05
C ILE A 468 2.15 3.01 -1.24
N ASN A 469 2.18 2.14 -2.25
CA ASN A 469 1.36 2.18 -3.44
C ASN A 469 0.00 1.52 -3.20
N ALA A 470 -1.00 1.89 -4.00
CA ALA A 470 -2.35 1.33 -3.94
C ALA A 470 -2.49 0.00 -4.70
N THR A 471 -1.42 -0.48 -5.34
CA THR A 471 -1.41 -1.69 -6.17
C THR A 471 -0.21 -2.59 -5.82
N PRO A 472 -0.14 -3.82 -6.36
CA PRO A 472 1.02 -4.70 -6.20
C PRO A 472 2.29 -4.22 -6.92
N LEU A 473 2.21 -3.18 -7.75
CA LEU A 473 3.35 -2.69 -8.53
C LEU A 473 4.27 -1.84 -7.65
N ASN A 474 5.56 -2.19 -7.61
CA ASN A 474 6.59 -1.40 -6.93
C ASN A 474 7.04 -0.18 -7.77
N SER A 475 7.18 -0.35 -9.09
CA SER A 475 7.62 0.71 -10.02
C SER A 475 6.53 1.08 -11.01
N TYR A 476 6.20 2.37 -11.08
CA TYR A 476 5.24 2.95 -12.03
C TYR A 476 5.91 3.80 -13.12
N GLY A 477 7.24 3.75 -13.23
CA GLY A 477 7.95 4.50 -14.25
C GLY A 477 7.46 4.10 -15.64
N ASP A 478 7.07 5.07 -16.45
CA ASP A 478 6.53 4.85 -17.80
C ASP A 478 7.64 4.37 -18.76
N GLU A 479 7.90 3.06 -18.77
CA GLU A 479 8.89 2.38 -19.60
C GLU A 479 8.51 0.91 -19.88
N GLY A 480 9.11 0.34 -20.94
CA GLY A 480 8.74 -0.99 -21.45
C GLY A 480 8.88 -2.14 -20.44
N ILE A 481 9.94 -2.13 -19.62
CA ILE A 481 10.13 -3.18 -18.59
C ILE A 481 8.99 -3.22 -17.58
N GLY A 482 8.44 -2.06 -17.21
CA GLY A 482 7.32 -2.00 -16.25
C GLY A 482 6.05 -2.67 -16.77
N VAL A 483 5.82 -2.61 -18.08
CA VAL A 483 4.68 -3.29 -18.73
C VAL A 483 4.90 -4.81 -18.75
N PHE A 484 6.10 -5.26 -19.10
CA PHE A 484 6.43 -6.70 -19.15
C PHE A 484 6.40 -7.32 -17.75
N ASP A 485 6.99 -6.65 -16.75
CA ASP A 485 6.94 -7.12 -15.35
C ASP A 485 5.50 -7.23 -14.83
N ALA A 486 4.60 -6.36 -15.27
CA ALA A 486 3.20 -6.35 -14.83
C ALA A 486 2.32 -7.40 -15.53
N LEU A 487 2.70 -7.86 -16.73
CA LEU A 487 1.87 -8.74 -17.57
C LEU A 487 2.41 -10.17 -17.67
N GLY A 488 3.62 -10.43 -17.17
CA GLY A 488 4.32 -11.71 -17.33
C GLY A 488 4.78 -11.94 -18.76
#